data_AF-A0A1W1HAL0-F1
#
_entry.id   AF-A0A1W1HAL0-F1
#
_cell.length_a   1.000
_cell.length_b   1.000
_cell.length_c   1.000
_cell.angle_alpha   90.00
_cell.angle_beta   90.00
_cell.angle_gamma   90.00
#
_symmetry.space_group_name_H-M   'P 1'
#
loop_
_entity.id
_entity.type
_entity.pdbx_description
1 polymer ?
#
loop_
_entity_poly.entity_id
_entity_poly.type
_entity_poly.pdbx_seq_one_letter_code
_entity_poly.pdbx_strand_id
1 'polypeptide(L)'
;MNDMSAINIKNILHSLIISITIIMTMALVSCLGGNETFDKTQSSQESEPSREITDEKDFPINRAGDYIYTVSNLYEFSETLNQKAVTVKGNFLGWNGCSGKTKIITRNDWSISDGVNCIFVSGYFPDGLHPRNKNDIGKTVTIKAIVMDIDGYLVLKNLPYQQ
;
A
#
# COMPACT_ATOMS: atom_id res chain seq x y z
N MET A 1 -21.17 3.86 38.29
CA MET A 1 -20.04 2.95 38.57
C MET A 1 -19.47 2.55 37.21
N ASN A 2 -18.84 3.47 36.48
CA ASN A 2 -17.46 3.97 36.62
C ASN A 2 -16.42 2.84 36.58
N ASP A 3 -15.87 2.58 35.40
CA ASP A 3 -14.41 2.54 35.23
C ASP A 3 -14.04 2.76 33.75
N MET A 4 -13.65 4.01 33.46
CA MET A 4 -12.96 4.39 32.23
C MET A 4 -11.47 4.22 32.49
N SER A 5 -10.85 3.27 31.80
CA SER A 5 -9.40 3.06 31.79
C SER A 5 -8.69 4.24 31.13
N ALA A 6 -7.96 5.00 31.93
CA ALA A 6 -7.09 6.08 31.50
C ALA A 6 -5.87 5.51 30.76
N ILE A 7 -5.75 5.81 29.46
CA ILE A 7 -4.57 5.51 28.65
C ILE A 7 -3.45 6.48 29.05
N ASN A 8 -2.31 5.93 29.43
CA ASN A 8 -1.14 6.68 29.90
C ASN A 8 -0.34 7.27 28.72
N ILE A 9 -0.67 8.51 28.34
CA ILE A 9 -0.14 9.23 27.17
C ILE A 9 1.36 9.58 27.32
N LYS A 10 1.96 9.48 28.53
CA LYS A 10 3.35 9.90 28.76
C LYS A 10 4.40 9.03 28.05
N ASN A 11 4.12 7.75 27.78
CA ASN A 11 5.10 6.84 27.16
C ASN A 11 5.21 6.98 25.64
N ILE A 12 4.26 7.63 24.97
CA ILE A 12 4.26 7.76 23.50
C ILE A 12 5.14 8.94 23.06
N LEU A 13 5.25 9.98 23.89
CA LEU A 13 6.03 11.19 23.53
C LEU A 13 7.55 10.96 23.55
N HIS A 14 8.07 10.10 24.42
CA HIS A 14 9.53 9.87 24.51
C HIS A 14 10.09 9.04 23.34
N SER A 15 9.29 8.18 22.71
CA SER A 15 9.73 7.38 21.56
C SER A 15 9.87 8.21 20.28
N LEU A 16 9.02 9.23 20.09
CA LEU A 16 9.03 10.07 18.89
C LEU A 16 10.24 11.02 18.83
N ILE A 17 10.73 11.49 19.97
CA ILE A 17 11.81 12.50 20.03
C ILE A 17 13.17 11.88 19.63
N ILE A 18 13.40 10.60 19.93
CA ILE A 18 14.68 9.93 19.66
C ILE A 18 14.87 9.64 18.16
N SER A 19 13.80 9.33 17.42
CA SER A 19 13.89 9.06 15.98
C SER A 19 14.18 10.32 15.13
N ILE A 20 13.76 11.50 15.58
CA ILE A 20 13.95 12.75 14.82
C ILE A 20 15.42 13.23 14.89
N THR A 21 16.14 12.94 15.98
CA THR A 21 17.52 13.42 16.14
C THR A 21 18.53 12.68 15.24
N ILE A 22 18.24 11.42 14.87
CA ILE A 22 19.17 10.58 14.10
C ILE A 22 19.17 10.97 12.61
N ILE A 23 18.06 11.47 12.06
CA ILE A 23 17.98 11.81 10.63
C ILE A 23 18.76 13.10 10.31
N MET A 24 18.89 14.02 11.28
CA MET A 24 19.49 15.33 11.03
C MET A 24 21.04 15.33 11.02
N THR A 25 21.69 14.26 11.50
CA THR A 25 23.16 14.20 11.56
C THR A 25 23.82 13.67 10.28
N MET A 26 23.08 13.06 9.35
CA MET A 26 23.65 12.52 8.11
C MET A 26 23.72 13.51 6.93
N ALA A 27 23.21 14.74 7.09
CA ALA A 27 23.16 15.74 6.03
C ALA A 27 24.36 16.72 5.97
N LEU A 28 25.39 16.56 6.82
CA LEU A 28 26.47 17.56 6.97
C LEU A 28 27.85 17.17 6.41
N VAL A 29 27.99 16.07 5.65
CA VAL A 29 29.32 15.55 5.22
C VAL A 29 29.57 15.67 3.70
N SER A 30 28.90 16.57 2.97
CA SER A 30 29.03 16.60 1.50
C SER A 30 29.28 17.96 0.85
N CYS A 31 29.70 18.99 1.60
CA CYS A 31 29.94 20.31 1.01
C CYS A 31 31.27 20.93 1.47
N LEU A 32 32.38 20.37 1.00
CA LEU A 32 33.68 21.08 0.99
C LEU A 32 34.34 20.86 -0.38
N GLY A 33 34.23 21.86 -1.25
CA GLY A 33 35.04 21.93 -2.47
C GLY A 33 34.45 22.87 -3.51
N GLY A 34 35.11 24.01 -3.75
CA GLY A 34 34.97 24.78 -4.99
C GLY A 34 34.59 26.25 -4.81
N ASN A 35 35.59 27.08 -4.56
CA ASN A 35 35.57 28.54 -4.73
C ASN A 35 35.71 28.85 -6.23
N GLU A 36 34.86 29.73 -6.80
CA GLU A 36 35.26 30.69 -7.84
C GLU A 36 34.18 31.77 -8.05
N THR A 37 34.53 32.99 -7.62
CA THR A 37 34.32 34.33 -8.21
C THR A 37 33.13 34.62 -9.15
N PHE A 38 32.16 35.36 -8.58
CA PHE A 38 31.71 36.72 -8.97
C PHE A 38 31.67 37.10 -10.48
N ASP A 39 30.46 37.33 -11.02
CA ASP A 39 30.19 38.58 -11.75
C ASP A 39 28.71 38.99 -11.67
N LYS A 40 28.49 40.31 -11.61
CA LYS A 40 27.19 40.99 -11.52
C LYS A 40 26.55 41.14 -12.89
N THR A 41 25.21 41.24 -12.93
CA THR A 41 24.42 42.35 -13.53
C THR A 41 23.14 41.88 -14.24
N GLN A 42 22.10 42.73 -14.10
CA GLN A 42 20.76 42.76 -14.76
C GLN A 42 19.70 41.84 -14.15
N SER A 43 18.69 42.34 -13.40
CA SER A 43 17.65 43.33 -13.76
C SER A 43 17.01 43.04 -15.12
N SER A 44 15.90 42.32 -15.13
CA SER A 44 14.58 42.92 -15.38
C SER A 44 13.45 41.90 -15.23
N GLN A 45 12.31 42.44 -14.82
CA GLN A 45 10.98 41.87 -14.72
C GLN A 45 10.62 40.89 -15.84
N GLU A 46 9.99 39.76 -15.51
CA GLU A 46 8.79 39.33 -16.23
C GLU A 46 7.93 38.42 -15.33
N SER A 47 6.62 38.60 -15.49
CA SER A 47 5.49 38.14 -14.71
C SER A 47 5.39 36.63 -14.44
N GLU A 48 4.78 36.31 -13.30
CA GLU A 48 4.24 34.98 -12.97
C GLU A 48 3.43 34.39 -14.13
N PRO A 49 3.53 33.07 -14.30
CA PRO A 49 2.32 32.29 -14.28
C PRO A 49 2.41 31.22 -13.21
N SER A 50 1.50 31.29 -12.24
CA SER A 50 1.18 30.25 -11.28
C SER A 50 1.05 28.91 -12.03
N ARG A 51 2.09 28.09 -11.95
CA ARG A 51 2.00 26.67 -12.30
C ARG A 51 1.32 25.98 -11.13
N GLU A 52 0.01 25.86 -11.24
CA GLU A 52 -0.76 24.85 -10.54
C GLU A 52 -0.23 23.49 -11.00
N ILE A 53 0.78 22.97 -10.30
CA ILE A 53 1.17 21.57 -10.39
C ILE A 53 0.07 20.83 -9.65
N THR A 54 -1.04 20.57 -10.33
CA THR A 54 -1.82 19.38 -9.99
C THR A 54 -0.88 18.21 -10.26
N ASP A 55 -0.30 17.66 -9.20
CA ASP A 55 0.18 16.28 -9.17
C ASP A 55 -1.04 15.38 -9.42
N GLU A 56 -1.59 15.44 -10.63
CA GLU A 56 -2.33 14.38 -11.25
C GLU A 56 -1.30 13.26 -11.38
N LYS A 57 -1.15 12.46 -10.31
CA LYS A 57 -0.76 11.07 -10.47
C LYS A 57 -1.72 10.55 -11.53
N ASP A 58 -1.24 10.48 -12.77
CA ASP A 58 -1.90 9.92 -13.93
C ASP A 58 -2.40 8.53 -13.51
N PHE A 59 -3.61 8.49 -12.96
CA PHE A 59 -4.37 7.27 -12.94
C PHE A 59 -4.49 6.90 -14.42
N PRO A 60 -4.19 5.65 -14.81
CA PRO A 60 -4.46 5.23 -16.17
C PRO A 60 -5.98 5.24 -16.40
N ILE A 61 -6.55 6.41 -16.71
CA ILE A 61 -7.97 6.63 -16.98
C ILE A 61 -8.24 6.30 -18.45
N ASN A 62 -7.70 5.21 -18.99
CA ASN A 62 -7.92 4.90 -20.40
C ASN A 62 -8.08 3.40 -20.68
N ARG A 63 -9.33 3.08 -21.03
CA ARG A 63 -9.91 1.79 -21.42
C ARG A 63 -10.09 0.81 -20.27
N ALA A 64 -11.25 0.17 -20.26
CA ALA A 64 -11.55 -1.05 -19.53
C ALA A 64 -10.67 -2.22 -20.01
N GLY A 65 -9.35 -2.02 -20.03
CA GLY A 65 -8.35 -3.06 -20.19
C GLY A 65 -8.16 -3.73 -18.84
N ASP A 66 -8.01 -5.05 -18.88
CA ASP A 66 -7.79 -5.93 -17.74
C ASP A 66 -6.50 -5.59 -16.98
N TYR A 67 -6.45 -4.46 -16.29
CA TYR A 67 -5.29 -4.11 -15.48
C TYR A 67 -5.16 -5.14 -14.34
N ILE A 68 -3.97 -5.73 -14.26
CA ILE A 68 -3.64 -6.73 -13.26
C ILE A 68 -2.91 -6.02 -12.12
N TYR A 69 -3.57 -5.87 -11.00
CA TYR A 69 -3.03 -5.25 -9.80
C TYR A 69 -2.15 -6.23 -9.02
N THR A 70 -1.04 -5.73 -8.47
CA THR A 70 -0.32 -6.41 -7.37
C THR A 70 -0.98 -6.07 -6.04
N VAL A 71 -0.65 -6.80 -4.97
CA VAL A 71 -1.16 -6.49 -3.63
C VAL A 71 -0.72 -5.09 -3.17
N SER A 72 0.50 -4.68 -3.48
CA SER A 72 1.01 -3.34 -3.17
C SER A 72 0.19 -2.24 -3.87
N ASN A 73 -0.19 -2.44 -5.13
CA ASN A 73 -1.05 -1.48 -5.83
C ASN A 73 -2.43 -1.35 -5.16
N LEU A 74 -2.96 -2.44 -4.58
CA LEU A 74 -4.25 -2.38 -3.88
C LEU A 74 -4.20 -1.48 -2.65
N TYR A 75 -3.09 -1.51 -1.90
CA TYR A 75 -2.90 -0.62 -0.75
C TYR A 75 -2.63 0.82 -1.17
N GLU A 76 -1.86 1.03 -2.25
CA GLU A 76 -1.57 2.38 -2.76
C GLU A 76 -2.84 3.08 -3.27
N PHE A 77 -3.73 2.34 -3.93
CA PHE A 77 -4.94 2.88 -4.56
C PHE A 77 -6.23 2.47 -3.83
N SER A 78 -6.14 2.16 -2.53
CA SER A 78 -7.26 1.55 -1.79
C SER A 78 -8.53 2.38 -1.81
N GLU A 79 -8.40 3.71 -1.70
CA GLU A 79 -9.54 4.63 -1.73
C GLU A 79 -10.26 4.62 -3.09
N THR A 80 -9.49 4.66 -4.18
CA THR A 80 -10.01 4.66 -5.54
C THR A 80 -10.58 3.31 -5.97
N LEU A 81 -10.05 2.21 -5.43
CA LEU A 81 -10.44 0.84 -5.77
C LEU A 81 -11.55 0.28 -4.90
N ASN A 82 -11.90 0.93 -3.79
CA ASN A 82 -12.93 0.42 -2.88
C ASN A 82 -14.25 0.13 -3.62
N GLN A 83 -14.82 -1.05 -3.36
CA GLN A 83 -16.01 -1.61 -3.98
C GLN A 83 -15.92 -1.84 -5.50
N LYS A 84 -14.73 -1.77 -6.10
CA LYS A 84 -14.51 -2.07 -7.52
C LYS A 84 -14.04 -3.50 -7.73
N ALA A 85 -14.47 -4.08 -8.85
CA ALA A 85 -13.95 -5.35 -9.34
C ALA A 85 -12.58 -5.12 -10.01
N VAL A 86 -11.60 -5.94 -9.64
CA VAL A 86 -10.22 -5.87 -10.11
C VAL A 86 -9.69 -7.27 -10.40
N THR A 87 -8.68 -7.34 -11.26
CA THR A 87 -7.87 -8.55 -11.44
C THR A 87 -6.60 -8.40 -10.61
N VAL A 88 -6.30 -9.38 -9.75
CA VAL A 88 -5.16 -9.35 -8.83
C VAL A 88 -4.24 -10.53 -9.11
N LYS A 89 -2.93 -10.28 -9.21
CA LYS A 89 -1.91 -11.31 -9.36
C LYS A 89 -1.00 -11.32 -8.13
N GLY A 90 -0.65 -12.53 -7.70
CA GLY A 90 0.28 -12.76 -6.59
C GLY A 90 0.53 -14.24 -6.36
N ASN A 91 1.11 -14.57 -5.22
CA ASN A 91 1.48 -15.90 -4.78
C ASN A 91 0.49 -16.38 -3.72
N PHE A 92 -0.04 -17.58 -3.91
CA PHE A 92 -0.98 -18.22 -3.00
C PHE A 92 -0.29 -18.54 -1.66
N LEU A 93 -0.83 -18.03 -0.55
CA LEU A 93 -0.31 -18.27 0.81
C LEU A 93 -1.23 -19.18 1.65
N GLY A 94 -2.37 -19.61 1.12
CA GLY A 94 -3.33 -20.45 1.83
C GLY A 94 -3.71 -19.85 3.19
N TRP A 95 -3.65 -20.67 4.25
CA TRP A 95 -3.91 -20.25 5.64
C TRP A 95 -2.64 -19.93 6.44
N ASN A 96 -1.51 -19.65 5.78
CA ASN A 96 -0.28 -19.27 6.48
C ASN A 96 -0.35 -17.89 7.14
N GLY A 97 -1.45 -17.17 6.95
CA GLY A 97 -1.69 -15.86 7.52
C GLY A 97 -1.05 -14.75 6.70
N CYS A 98 -1.39 -13.53 7.09
CA CYS A 98 -0.89 -12.32 6.48
C CYS A 98 -0.75 -11.24 7.54
N SER A 99 0.38 -10.52 7.52
CA SER A 99 0.58 -9.31 8.31
C SER A 99 0.34 -8.08 7.44
N GLY A 100 -0.38 -7.09 7.96
CA GLY A 100 -0.62 -5.83 7.25
C GLY A 100 -1.96 -5.21 7.62
N LYS A 101 -2.39 -4.20 6.86
CA LYS A 101 -3.70 -3.54 7.02
C LYS A 101 -4.80 -4.38 6.36
N THR A 102 -4.91 -5.64 6.78
CA THR A 102 -5.91 -6.61 6.31
C THR A 102 -6.39 -7.45 7.50
N LYS A 103 -7.58 -8.06 7.40
CA LYS A 103 -8.12 -8.89 8.48
C LYS A 103 -8.87 -10.10 7.93
N ILE A 104 -8.91 -11.16 8.74
CA ILE A 104 -9.76 -12.32 8.49
C ILE A 104 -11.22 -11.91 8.78
N ILE A 105 -12.10 -12.11 7.81
CA ILE A 105 -13.56 -11.92 7.89
C ILE A 105 -14.25 -13.25 8.19
N THR A 106 -13.81 -14.34 7.56
CA THR A 106 -14.35 -15.68 7.76
C THR A 106 -13.26 -16.70 8.02
N ARG A 107 -13.61 -17.82 8.65
CA ARG A 107 -12.69 -18.95 8.89
C ARG A 107 -12.11 -19.58 7.61
N ASN A 108 -12.72 -19.31 6.45
CA ASN A 108 -12.29 -19.84 5.17
C ASN A 108 -11.42 -18.86 4.39
N ASP A 109 -11.20 -17.65 4.91
CA ASP A 109 -10.36 -16.68 4.23
C ASP A 109 -8.94 -17.20 4.10
N TRP A 110 -8.37 -16.97 2.94
CA TRP A 110 -7.01 -17.36 2.58
C TRP A 110 -6.24 -16.11 2.18
N SER A 111 -4.95 -16.23 1.92
CA SER A 111 -4.11 -15.05 1.65
C SER A 111 -3.33 -15.16 0.35
N ILE A 112 -3.06 -14.00 -0.26
CA ILE A 112 -2.22 -13.83 -1.44
C ILE A 112 -1.15 -12.78 -1.14
N SER A 113 0.04 -12.92 -1.73
CA SER A 113 1.14 -11.96 -1.57
C SER A 113 1.84 -11.63 -2.87
N ASP A 114 2.32 -10.41 -3.03
CA ASP A 114 3.20 -10.04 -4.14
C ASP A 114 4.70 -10.11 -3.79
N GLY A 115 5.04 -10.71 -2.64
CA GLY A 115 6.39 -10.81 -2.09
C GLY A 115 6.78 -9.66 -1.15
N VAL A 116 6.08 -8.52 -1.22
CA VAL A 116 6.31 -7.35 -0.34
C VAL A 116 5.18 -7.24 0.67
N ASN A 117 3.95 -7.27 0.17
CA ASN A 117 2.72 -7.17 0.93
C ASN A 117 1.89 -8.44 0.77
N CYS A 118 0.94 -8.62 1.66
CA CYS A 118 -0.07 -9.67 1.56
C CYS A 118 -1.46 -9.11 1.89
N ILE A 119 -2.50 -9.85 1.49
CA ILE A 119 -3.89 -9.48 1.76
C ILE A 119 -4.75 -10.73 1.93
N PHE A 120 -5.76 -10.66 2.81
CA PHE A 120 -6.77 -11.71 2.94
C PHE A 120 -7.80 -11.64 1.80
N VAL A 121 -8.18 -12.83 1.34
CA VAL A 121 -9.15 -13.08 0.30
C VAL A 121 -10.26 -13.94 0.90
N SER A 122 -11.48 -13.43 0.89
CA SER A 122 -12.68 -14.14 1.27
C SER A 122 -13.35 -14.78 0.06
N GLY A 123 -13.74 -16.04 0.19
CA GLY A 123 -14.40 -16.82 -0.87
C GLY A 123 -13.61 -18.06 -1.30
N TYR A 124 -13.86 -18.51 -2.53
CA TYR A 124 -13.26 -19.73 -3.09
C TYR A 124 -11.75 -19.59 -3.30
N PHE A 125 -11.04 -20.72 -3.26
CA PHE A 125 -9.63 -20.82 -3.64
C PHE A 125 -9.51 -21.02 -5.15
N PRO A 126 -8.35 -20.72 -5.78
CA PRO A 126 -8.11 -21.03 -7.18
C PRO A 126 -8.17 -22.54 -7.46
N ASP A 127 -8.57 -22.92 -8.67
CA ASP A 127 -8.74 -24.32 -9.05
C ASP A 127 -7.46 -25.14 -8.87
N GLY A 128 -7.62 -26.33 -8.28
CA GLY A 128 -6.51 -27.25 -8.00
C GLY A 128 -5.59 -26.82 -6.85
N LEU A 129 -5.87 -25.68 -6.17
CA LEU A 129 -5.13 -25.26 -4.99
C LEU A 129 -5.93 -25.47 -3.72
N HIS A 130 -5.27 -25.94 -2.67
CA HIS A 130 -5.89 -26.16 -1.37
C HIS A 130 -5.14 -25.38 -0.27
N PRO A 131 -5.82 -24.57 0.57
CA PRO A 131 -5.15 -23.67 1.52
C PRO A 131 -4.38 -24.40 2.65
N ARG A 132 -4.69 -25.68 2.88
CA ARG A 132 -3.97 -26.56 3.82
C ARG A 132 -2.74 -27.25 3.21
N ASN A 133 -2.66 -27.35 1.88
CA ASN A 133 -1.60 -28.10 1.22
C ASN A 133 -0.33 -27.24 1.11
N LYS A 134 0.73 -27.64 1.82
CA LYS A 134 2.00 -26.90 1.82
C LYS A 134 2.65 -26.81 0.44
N ASN A 135 2.38 -27.77 -0.46
CA ASN A 135 2.93 -27.77 -1.81
C ASN A 135 2.22 -26.77 -2.74
N ASP A 136 1.08 -26.21 -2.33
CA ASP A 136 0.37 -25.18 -3.09
C ASP A 136 0.82 -23.76 -2.72
N ILE A 137 1.52 -23.62 -1.60
CA ILE A 137 2.03 -22.34 -1.11
C ILE A 137 3.13 -21.82 -2.05
N GLY A 138 3.05 -20.54 -2.39
CA GLY A 138 4.00 -19.86 -3.28
C GLY A 138 3.64 -19.96 -4.76
N LYS A 139 2.65 -20.77 -5.15
CA LYS A 139 2.19 -20.83 -6.55
C LYS A 139 1.59 -19.50 -6.97
N THR A 140 1.96 -19.02 -8.16
CA THR A 140 1.39 -17.80 -8.72
C THR A 140 -0.07 -18.02 -9.12
N VAL A 141 -0.93 -17.10 -8.73
CA VAL A 141 -2.37 -17.10 -9.01
C VAL A 141 -2.81 -15.73 -9.50
N THR A 142 -3.83 -15.73 -10.34
CA THR A 142 -4.54 -14.52 -10.78
C THR A 142 -6.01 -14.70 -10.45
N ILE A 143 -6.59 -13.77 -9.71
CA ILE A 143 -8.00 -13.82 -9.28
C ILE A 143 -8.75 -12.56 -9.72
N LYS A 144 -10.05 -12.70 -9.96
CA LYS A 144 -10.97 -11.56 -10.08
C LYS A 144 -11.65 -11.35 -8.73
N ALA A 145 -11.56 -10.16 -8.16
CA ALA A 145 -12.09 -9.90 -6.82
C ALA A 145 -12.68 -8.50 -6.72
N ILE A 146 -13.55 -8.29 -5.74
CA ILE A 146 -13.99 -6.96 -5.31
C ILE A 146 -13.10 -6.51 -4.16
N VAL A 147 -12.52 -5.31 -4.26
CA VAL A 147 -11.79 -4.68 -3.15
C VAL A 147 -12.78 -4.14 -2.13
N MET A 148 -12.59 -4.42 -0.85
CA MET A 148 -13.45 -3.92 0.22
C MET A 148 -12.61 -3.34 1.35
N ASP A 149 -12.98 -2.14 1.81
CA ASP A 149 -12.54 -1.62 3.11
C ASP A 149 -13.60 -1.98 4.17
N ILE A 150 -13.17 -2.69 5.22
CA ILE A 150 -14.01 -3.07 6.35
C ILE A 150 -13.37 -2.58 7.65
N ASP A 151 -13.90 -1.49 8.19
CA ASP A 151 -13.42 -0.82 9.42
C ASP A 151 -11.95 -0.39 9.33
N GLY A 152 -11.52 0.08 8.16
CA GLY A 152 -10.13 0.46 7.90
C GLY A 152 -9.20 -0.71 7.63
N TYR A 153 -9.71 -1.90 7.32
CA TYR A 153 -8.92 -3.05 6.89
C TYR A 153 -9.28 -3.43 5.46
N LEU A 154 -8.27 -3.56 4.61
CA LEU A 154 -8.44 -3.91 3.21
C LEU A 154 -8.55 -5.44 3.06
N VAL A 155 -9.58 -5.90 2.37
CA VAL A 155 -9.81 -7.31 2.06
C VAL A 155 -10.29 -7.48 0.63
N LEU A 156 -10.08 -8.67 0.07
CA LEU A 156 -10.60 -9.05 -1.24
C LEU A 156 -11.79 -10.00 -1.10
N LYS A 157 -12.86 -9.77 -1.85
CA LYS A 157 -13.94 -10.77 -2.04
C LYS A 157 -13.76 -11.43 -3.39
N ASN A 158 -13.34 -12.69 -3.40
CA ASN A 158 -13.13 -13.43 -4.63
C ASN A 158 -14.45 -13.61 -5.39
N LEU A 159 -14.44 -13.31 -6.69
CA LEU A 159 -15.57 -13.56 -7.56
C LEU A 159 -15.49 -15.00 -8.06
N PRO A 160 -16.62 -15.74 -8.13
CA PRO A 160 -16.61 -17.07 -8.69
C PRO A 160 -16.11 -17.01 -10.14
N TYR A 161 -15.28 -17.98 -10.52
CA TYR A 161 -14.89 -18.13 -11.92
C TYR A 161 -16.18 -18.36 -12.73
N GLN A 162 -16.47 -17.46 -13.66
CA GLN A 162 -17.55 -17.67 -14.62
C GLN A 162 -17.02 -18.75 -15.58
N GLN A 163 -17.46 -19.99 -15.38
CA GLN A 163 -17.16 -21.11 -16.28
C GLN A 163 -17.79 -20.88 -17.65
#